data_AF-A0A0K2GBV9-F1
#
_entry.id   AF-A0A0K2GBV9-F1
#
_cell.length_a   1.000
_cell.length_b   1.000
_cell.length_c   1.000
_cell.angle_alpha   90.00
_cell.angle_beta   90.00
_cell.angle_gamma   90.00
#
_symmetry.space_group_name_H-M   'P 1'
#
loop_
_entity.id
_entity.type
_entity.pdbx_description
1 polymer ?
#
loop_
_entity_poly.entity_id
_entity_poly.type
_entity_poly.pdbx_seq_one_letter_code
_entity_poly.pdbx_strand_id
1 'polypeptide(L)'
;MDVIGDASLAIANFLRFGLDGPSRYEDIGEQYLRLYGVLNAAYIQQQAVLKLYLLMNCPNPRDIKGIFHGLEIRTLRHQLASHSLDFLAPGSNSKQAFVPVRIDLAGFTCTLTENRGDRNRAVKLDEALDVHCEAVIDALDRTYEKSIRTLFRGQANRMEEFRKRLNDLRFEKGGNLILRAGEGDKQRELRIVFVAPKSKEYEADHSVQRDRERRRRTARR
;
A
#
# COMPACT_ATOMS: atom_id res chain seq x y z
N MET A 1 -4.39 -0.94 18.96
CA MET A 1 -4.16 -0.18 17.71
C MET A 1 -2.68 -0.23 17.43
N ASP A 2 -2.29 -0.56 16.20
CA ASP A 2 -0.89 -0.52 15.76
C ASP A 2 -0.71 0.56 14.69
N VAL A 3 0.54 0.88 14.38
CA VAL A 3 0.90 1.96 13.44
C VAL A 3 0.29 1.74 12.04
N ILE A 4 0.13 0.49 11.61
CA ILE A 4 -0.45 0.15 10.31
C ILE A 4 -1.96 0.45 10.33
N GLY A 5 -2.66 0.03 11.38
CA GLY A 5 -4.08 0.29 11.57
C GLY A 5 -4.42 1.77 11.69
N ASP A 6 -3.62 2.53 12.45
CA ASP A 6 -3.82 3.98 12.60
C ASP A 6 -3.65 4.70 11.25
N ALA A 7 -2.64 4.31 10.47
CA ALA A 7 -2.44 4.85 9.13
C ALA A 7 -3.55 4.44 8.16
N SER A 8 -4.03 3.19 8.22
CA SER A 8 -5.18 2.72 7.43
C SER A 8 -6.44 3.53 7.73
N LEU A 9 -6.70 3.84 9.01
CA LEU A 9 -7.85 4.66 9.40
C LEU A 9 -7.76 6.09 8.84
N ALA A 10 -6.57 6.69 8.89
CA ALA A 10 -6.34 8.01 8.32
C ALA A 10 -6.53 8.03 6.79
N ILE A 11 -5.97 7.04 6.09
CA ILE A 11 -6.13 6.88 4.63
C ILE A 11 -7.60 6.65 4.28
N ALA A 12 -8.31 5.79 5.00
CA ALA A 12 -9.74 5.54 4.76
C ALA A 12 -10.59 6.79 5.00
N ASN A 13 -10.27 7.59 6.03
CA ASN A 13 -10.93 8.89 6.24
C ASN A 13 -10.68 9.83 5.06
N PHE A 14 -9.45 9.88 4.56
CA PHE A 14 -9.12 10.69 3.39
C PHE A 14 -9.87 10.21 2.14
N LEU A 15 -9.87 8.92 1.83
CA LEU A 15 -10.60 8.34 0.68
C LEU A 15 -12.12 8.54 0.75
N ARG A 16 -12.67 8.78 1.95
CA ARG A 16 -14.10 9.09 2.12
C ARG A 16 -14.45 10.55 1.91
N PHE A 17 -13.55 11.48 2.28
CA PHE A 17 -13.87 12.90 2.40
C PHE A 17 -12.97 13.82 1.56
N GLY A 18 -11.92 13.28 0.92
CA GLY A 18 -10.93 14.04 0.18
C GLY A 18 -10.24 15.11 1.04
N LEU A 19 -9.75 16.14 0.36
CA LEU A 19 -9.20 17.37 0.92
C LEU A 19 -10.28 18.24 1.58
N ASP A 20 -11.53 18.13 1.13
CA ASP A 20 -12.65 18.96 1.62
C ASP A 20 -13.06 18.62 3.07
N GLY A 21 -12.67 17.44 3.54
CA GLY A 21 -12.93 17.00 4.90
C GLY A 21 -14.40 16.66 5.18
N PRO A 22 -14.67 16.12 6.37
CA PRO A 22 -16.02 15.73 6.76
C PRO A 22 -16.94 16.94 6.98
N SER A 23 -16.35 18.09 7.32
CA SER A 23 -17.04 19.35 7.57
C SER A 23 -17.54 19.99 6.26
N ARG A 24 -16.81 19.76 5.15
CA ARG A 24 -17.03 20.38 3.83
C ARG A 24 -17.01 21.92 3.86
N TYR A 25 -16.38 22.51 4.87
CA TYR A 25 -16.11 23.94 4.86
C TYR A 25 -14.89 24.22 3.98
N GLU A 26 -14.95 25.32 3.23
CA GLU A 26 -13.78 25.81 2.48
C GLU A 26 -12.78 26.43 3.45
N ASP A 27 -12.00 25.57 4.11
CA ASP A 27 -10.86 25.95 4.94
C ASP A 27 -9.57 25.42 4.31
N ILE A 28 -8.82 26.32 3.68
CA ILE A 28 -7.53 26.02 3.05
C ILE A 28 -6.55 25.42 4.07
N GLY A 29 -6.58 25.88 5.33
CA GLY A 29 -5.76 25.33 6.40
C GLY A 29 -6.11 23.86 6.70
N GLU A 30 -7.41 23.53 6.78
CA GLU A 30 -7.87 22.13 6.91
C GLU A 30 -7.39 21.29 5.72
N GLN A 31 -7.55 21.77 4.50
CA GLN A 31 -7.12 21.06 3.28
C GLN A 31 -5.62 20.75 3.30
N TYR A 32 -4.77 21.70 3.72
CA TYR A 32 -3.32 21.45 3.87
C TYR A 32 -3.03 20.42 4.96
N LEU A 33 -3.68 20.52 6.13
CA LEU A 33 -3.52 19.54 7.20
C LEU A 33 -3.92 18.14 6.76
N ARG A 34 -4.99 18.01 5.97
CA ARG A 34 -5.45 16.74 5.42
C ARG A 34 -4.49 16.19 4.37
N LEU A 35 -4.00 17.04 3.46
CA LEU A 35 -2.98 16.68 2.48
C LEU A 35 -1.71 16.15 3.17
N TYR A 36 -1.14 16.91 4.10
CA TYR A 36 0.06 16.48 4.81
C TYR A 36 -0.21 15.27 5.69
N GLY A 37 -1.41 15.18 6.28
CA GLY A 37 -1.87 14.04 7.06
C GLY A 37 -1.86 12.75 6.25
N VAL A 38 -2.49 12.73 5.07
CA VAL A 38 -2.57 11.53 4.24
C VAL A 38 -1.22 11.13 3.65
N LEU A 39 -0.40 12.12 3.22
CA LEU A 39 0.95 11.86 2.72
C LEU A 39 1.85 11.24 3.80
N ASN A 40 1.75 11.74 5.04
CA ASN A 40 2.48 11.16 6.17
C ASN A 40 1.94 9.80 6.59
N ALA A 41 0.62 9.60 6.58
CA ALA A 41 0.01 8.30 6.89
C ALA A 41 0.49 7.22 5.92
N ALA A 42 0.45 7.48 4.61
CA ALA A 42 0.96 6.56 3.59
C ALA A 42 2.44 6.23 3.80
N TYR A 43 3.28 7.24 4.06
CA TYR A 43 4.70 7.03 4.32
C TYR A 43 4.97 6.18 5.58
N ILE A 44 4.30 6.50 6.69
CA ILE A 44 4.43 5.76 7.96
C ILE A 44 3.99 4.31 7.76
N GLN A 45 2.88 4.07 7.06
CA GLN A 45 2.39 2.73 6.74
C GLN A 45 3.43 1.94 5.94
N GLN A 46 4.03 2.53 4.89
CA GLN A 46 5.11 1.89 4.12
C GLN A 46 6.29 1.50 5.01
N GLN A 47 6.71 2.39 5.92
CA GLN A 47 7.83 2.11 6.82
C GLN A 47 7.50 0.99 7.82
N ALA A 48 6.29 0.98 8.38
CA ALA A 48 5.85 -0.04 9.30
C ALA A 48 5.75 -1.42 8.61
N VAL A 49 5.15 -1.47 7.43
CA VAL A 49 5.02 -2.70 6.63
C VAL A 49 6.39 -3.23 6.22
N LEU A 50 7.31 -2.37 5.77
CA LEU A 50 8.68 -2.80 5.41
C LEU A 50 9.43 -3.35 6.63
N LYS A 51 9.31 -2.71 7.80
CA LYS A 51 9.91 -3.21 9.04
C LYS A 51 9.36 -4.58 9.42
N LEU A 52 8.03 -4.76 9.31
CA LEU A 52 7.39 -6.05 9.58
C LEU A 52 7.86 -7.13 8.59
N TYR A 53 7.94 -6.79 7.30
CA TYR A 53 8.44 -7.67 6.24
C TYR A 53 9.86 -8.17 6.54
N LEU A 54 10.74 -7.27 6.98
CA LEU A 54 12.12 -7.57 7.40
C LEU A 54 12.15 -8.44 8.67
N LEU A 55 11.36 -8.10 9.68
CA LEU A 55 11.28 -8.84 10.93
C LEU A 55 10.89 -10.31 10.70
N MET A 56 9.97 -10.55 9.77
CA MET A 56 9.54 -11.90 9.39
C MET A 56 10.52 -12.64 8.47
N ASN A 57 11.67 -12.05 8.15
CA ASN A 57 12.68 -12.60 7.24
C ASN A 57 12.06 -13.02 5.90
N CYS A 58 11.17 -12.18 5.35
CA CYS A 58 10.56 -12.41 4.06
C CYS A 58 11.61 -12.27 2.93
N PRO A 59 11.48 -13.04 1.84
CA PRO A 59 12.46 -13.02 0.75
C PRO A 59 12.46 -11.69 0.00
N ASN A 60 13.60 -11.33 -0.59
CA ASN A 60 13.77 -10.17 -1.46
C ASN A 60 13.24 -8.83 -0.89
N PRO A 61 13.64 -8.41 0.33
CA PRO A 61 13.16 -7.16 0.91
C PRO A 61 13.57 -5.90 0.13
N ARG A 62 14.61 -6.01 -0.73
CA ARG A 62 15.02 -4.93 -1.64
C ARG A 62 13.96 -4.63 -2.68
N ASP A 63 13.21 -5.63 -3.14
CA ASP A 63 12.18 -5.47 -4.17
C ASP A 63 11.00 -4.69 -3.60
N ILE A 64 10.52 -5.06 -2.41
CA ILE A 64 9.46 -4.32 -1.70
C ILE A 64 9.88 -2.89 -1.40
N LYS A 65 11.13 -2.69 -0.97
CA LYS A 65 11.67 -1.34 -0.76
C LYS A 65 11.67 -0.53 -2.07
N GLY A 66 12.07 -1.15 -3.19
CA GLY A 66 12.05 -0.53 -4.51
C GLY A 66 10.63 -0.14 -4.96
N ILE A 67 9.66 -1.04 -4.78
CA ILE A 67 8.24 -0.78 -5.05
C ILE A 67 7.77 0.45 -4.26
N PHE A 68 7.95 0.46 -2.94
CA PHE A 68 7.53 1.61 -2.12
C PHE A 68 8.26 2.90 -2.49
N HIS A 69 9.54 2.84 -2.85
CA HIS A 69 10.29 4.01 -3.30
C HIS A 69 9.78 4.58 -4.63
N GLY A 70 9.20 3.75 -5.50
CA GLY A 70 8.65 4.16 -6.78
C GLY A 70 7.20 4.65 -6.75
N LEU A 71 6.53 4.63 -5.59
CA LEU A 71 5.13 5.06 -5.49
C LEU A 71 5.00 6.58 -5.58
N GLU A 72 4.04 7.05 -6.38
CA GLU A 72 3.75 8.48 -6.56
C GLU A 72 3.40 9.16 -5.23
N ILE A 73 2.61 8.52 -4.36
CA ILE A 73 2.26 9.09 -3.05
C ILE A 73 3.50 9.37 -2.17
N ARG A 74 4.57 8.57 -2.34
CA ARG A 74 5.82 8.77 -1.63
C ARG A 74 6.61 9.93 -2.22
N THR A 75 6.64 10.03 -3.55
CA THR A 75 7.22 11.20 -4.24
C THR A 75 6.54 12.48 -3.79
N LEU A 76 5.20 12.51 -3.79
CA LEU A 76 4.40 13.63 -3.30
C LEU A 76 4.71 13.98 -1.84
N ARG A 77 4.82 12.97 -0.96
CA ARG A 77 5.23 13.20 0.44
C ARG A 77 6.58 13.90 0.52
N HIS A 78 7.54 13.47 -0.30
CA HIS A 78 8.87 14.07 -0.30
C HIS A 78 8.88 15.50 -0.85
N GLN A 79 8.10 15.76 -1.90
CA GLN A 79 7.97 17.07 -2.53
C GLN A 79 7.20 18.07 -1.66
N LEU A 80 6.13 17.63 -1.00
CA LEU A 80 5.18 18.53 -0.34
C LEU A 80 5.33 18.58 1.17
N ALA A 81 5.56 17.43 1.82
CA ALA A 81 5.49 17.32 3.27
C ALA A 81 6.87 17.33 3.97
N SER A 82 7.98 17.09 3.25
CA SER A 82 9.32 16.97 3.85
C SER A 82 10.35 18.00 3.38
N HIS A 83 9.95 19.27 3.28
CA HIS A 83 10.75 20.43 2.84
C HIS A 83 10.76 20.67 1.32
N SER A 84 9.66 21.27 0.86
CA SER A 84 9.37 21.62 -0.52
C SER A 84 10.34 22.58 -1.20
N LEU A 85 11.28 23.21 -0.50
CA LEU A 85 12.17 24.22 -1.09
C LEU A 85 13.47 23.62 -1.63
N ASP A 86 13.84 22.42 -1.20
CA ASP A 86 15.15 21.80 -1.43
C ASP A 86 15.04 20.35 -1.94
N PHE A 87 14.00 20.03 -2.72
CA PHE A 87 13.83 18.68 -3.24
C PHE A 87 14.90 18.35 -4.27
N LEU A 88 15.70 17.31 -4.01
CA LEU A 88 16.67 16.76 -4.96
C LEU A 88 16.05 15.55 -5.64
N ALA A 89 15.63 15.71 -6.90
CA ALA A 89 15.12 14.61 -7.69
C ALA A 89 16.22 13.54 -7.88
N PRO A 90 15.89 12.23 -7.88
CA PRO A 90 16.87 11.18 -8.12
C PRO A 90 17.60 11.40 -9.45
N GLY A 91 18.93 11.58 -9.39
CA GLY A 91 19.76 11.86 -10.58
C GLY A 91 19.85 13.33 -11.00
N SER A 92 19.20 14.24 -10.28
CA SER A 92 19.35 15.70 -10.46
C SER A 92 20.44 16.26 -9.55
N ASN A 93 21.23 17.19 -10.09
CA ASN A 93 22.19 17.99 -9.31
C ASN A 93 21.62 19.35 -8.87
N SER A 94 20.39 19.67 -9.24
CA SER A 94 19.70 20.90 -8.87
C SER A 94 18.53 20.64 -7.92
N LYS A 95 18.43 21.52 -6.91
CA LYS A 95 17.29 21.58 -5.99
C LYS A 95 16.07 22.14 -6.72
N GLN A 96 14.91 21.55 -6.47
CA GLN A 96 13.64 21.95 -7.04
C GLN A 96 12.67 22.34 -5.92
N ALA A 97 11.86 23.36 -6.19
CA ALA A 97 10.84 23.82 -5.27
C ALA A 97 9.44 23.36 -5.71
N PHE A 98 8.66 22.74 -4.83
CA PHE A 98 7.30 22.25 -5.12
C PHE A 98 6.26 22.92 -4.21
N VAL A 99 5.27 23.59 -4.79
CA VAL A 99 4.24 24.27 -3.99
C VAL A 99 2.86 23.84 -4.48
N PRO A 100 1.93 23.44 -3.59
CA PRO A 100 0.54 23.23 -3.97
C PRO A 100 -0.13 24.52 -4.41
N VAL A 101 -0.80 24.49 -5.56
CA VAL A 101 -1.65 25.58 -6.03
C VAL A 101 -2.91 25.63 -5.17
N ARG A 102 -3.09 26.72 -4.43
CA ARG A 102 -4.15 26.86 -3.42
C ARG A 102 -5.56 26.80 -3.97
N ILE A 103 -5.76 27.28 -5.20
CA ILE A 103 -7.09 27.36 -5.83
C ILE A 103 -7.58 25.99 -6.29
N ASP A 104 -6.67 25.02 -6.49
CA ASP A 104 -6.98 23.69 -7.03
C ASP A 104 -6.92 22.58 -5.96
N LEU A 105 -6.88 22.93 -4.67
CA LEU A 105 -6.91 21.97 -3.57
C LEU A 105 -8.35 21.61 -3.24
N ALA A 106 -8.94 20.66 -3.97
CA ALA A 106 -10.31 20.21 -3.73
C ALA A 106 -10.47 18.71 -4.05
N GLY A 107 -11.37 18.05 -3.32
CA GLY A 107 -11.65 16.63 -3.50
C GLY A 107 -10.36 15.78 -3.43
N PHE A 108 -10.03 15.08 -4.51
CA PHE A 108 -8.82 14.25 -4.61
C PHE A 108 -7.72 14.83 -5.50
N THR A 109 -7.89 16.06 -5.98
CA THR A 109 -6.93 16.65 -6.92
C THR A 109 -5.96 17.58 -6.17
N CYS A 110 -4.68 17.47 -6.49
CA CYS A 110 -3.66 18.39 -6.04
C CYS A 110 -2.81 18.83 -7.22
N THR A 111 -2.85 20.13 -7.53
CA THR A 111 -1.95 20.74 -8.52
C THR A 111 -0.69 21.23 -7.81
N LEU A 112 0.48 20.83 -8.30
CA LEU A 112 1.78 21.30 -7.84
C LEU A 112 2.44 22.18 -8.89
N THR A 113 3.04 23.29 -8.47
CA THR A 113 3.96 24.07 -9.31
C THR A 113 5.41 23.67 -9.04
N GLU A 114 6.18 23.43 -10.09
CA GLU A 114 7.63 23.23 -10.04
C GLU A 114 8.34 24.58 -10.20
N ASN A 115 9.43 24.78 -9.45
CA ASN A 115 10.34 25.92 -9.58
C ASN A 115 9.64 27.29 -9.60
N ARG A 116 8.65 27.50 -8.71
CA ARG A 116 7.89 28.76 -8.58
C ARG A 116 7.08 29.14 -9.85
N GLY A 117 6.60 28.16 -10.61
CA GLY A 117 5.57 28.38 -11.63
C GLY A 117 6.00 28.07 -13.07
N ASP A 118 7.18 27.48 -13.28
CA ASP A 118 7.65 27.10 -14.61
C ASP A 118 6.82 25.97 -15.22
N ARG A 119 6.28 25.07 -14.38
CA ARG A 119 5.47 23.92 -14.77
C ARG A 119 4.43 23.60 -13.71
N ASN A 120 3.26 23.15 -14.16
CA ASN A 120 2.19 22.66 -13.28
C ASN A 120 1.94 21.18 -13.55
N ARG A 121 1.72 20.42 -12.46
CA ARG A 121 1.34 19.00 -12.52
C ARG A 121 0.14 18.77 -11.62
N ALA A 122 -0.98 18.36 -12.20
CA ALA A 122 -2.13 17.87 -11.45
C ALA A 122 -1.95 16.39 -11.13
N VAL A 123 -2.19 16.02 -9.88
CA VAL A 123 -2.12 14.63 -9.40
C VAL A 123 -3.43 14.26 -8.72
N LYS A 124 -3.94 13.08 -9.06
CA LYS A 124 -5.08 12.45 -8.41
C LYS A 124 -4.61 11.59 -7.23
N LEU A 125 -4.95 12.04 -6.04
CA LEU A 125 -4.49 11.46 -4.77
C LEU A 125 -5.16 10.11 -4.48
N ASP A 126 -6.41 9.94 -4.88
CA ASP A 126 -7.14 8.66 -4.81
C ASP A 126 -6.46 7.59 -5.65
N GLU A 127 -6.16 7.86 -6.93
CA GLU A 127 -5.44 6.91 -7.79
C GLU A 127 -4.04 6.58 -7.23
N ALA A 128 -3.31 7.57 -6.70
CA ALA A 128 -2.01 7.34 -6.07
C ALA A 128 -2.10 6.51 -4.78
N LEU A 129 -3.20 6.68 -4.01
CA LEU A 129 -3.47 5.91 -2.80
C LEU A 129 -3.91 4.49 -3.10
N ASP A 130 -4.67 4.26 -4.17
CA ASP A 130 -5.08 2.92 -4.61
C ASP A 130 -3.86 2.06 -4.93
N VAL A 131 -2.93 2.58 -5.74
CA VAL A 131 -1.66 1.89 -6.06
C VAL A 131 -0.83 1.63 -4.79
N HIS A 132 -0.83 2.58 -3.85
CA HIS A 132 -0.16 2.39 -2.56
C HIS A 132 -0.83 1.29 -1.71
N CYS A 133 -2.16 1.26 -1.64
CA CYS A 133 -2.92 0.24 -0.93
C CYS A 133 -2.66 -1.15 -1.51
N GLU A 134 -2.65 -1.29 -2.84
CA GLU A 134 -2.30 -2.54 -3.51
C GLU A 134 -0.90 -3.03 -3.10
N ALA A 135 0.10 -2.14 -3.19
CA ALA A 135 1.48 -2.47 -2.82
C ALA A 135 1.63 -2.87 -1.34
N VAL A 136 0.92 -2.18 -0.43
CA VAL A 136 0.90 -2.51 1.00
C VAL A 136 0.25 -3.86 1.25
N ILE A 137 -0.91 -4.12 0.63
CA ILE A 137 -1.62 -5.40 0.75
C ILE A 137 -0.73 -6.53 0.24
N ASP A 138 -0.02 -6.36 -0.87
CA ASP A 138 0.88 -7.38 -1.41
C ASP A 138 2.05 -7.69 -0.49
N ALA A 139 2.65 -6.67 0.13
CA ALA A 139 3.71 -6.86 1.11
C ALA A 139 3.19 -7.58 2.37
N LEU A 140 2.00 -7.24 2.84
CA LEU A 140 1.36 -7.87 4.00
C LEU A 140 0.94 -9.32 3.71
N ASP A 141 0.41 -9.60 2.51
CA ASP A 141 0.05 -10.95 2.07
C ASP A 141 1.26 -11.89 2.10
N ARG A 142 2.38 -11.47 1.51
CA ARG A 142 3.65 -12.21 1.54
C ARG A 142 4.16 -12.41 2.96
N THR A 143 4.01 -11.39 3.80
CA THR A 143 4.39 -11.44 5.22
C THR A 143 3.54 -12.45 5.99
N TYR A 144 2.23 -12.45 5.76
CA TYR A 144 1.29 -13.39 6.36
C TYR A 144 1.60 -14.82 5.92
N GLU A 145 1.79 -15.06 4.62
CA GLU A 145 2.13 -16.40 4.13
C GLU A 145 3.43 -16.92 4.76
N LYS A 146 4.44 -16.06 4.88
CA LYS A 146 5.70 -16.37 5.55
C LYS A 146 5.51 -16.64 7.04
N SER A 147 4.68 -15.85 7.72
CA SER A 147 4.41 -16.00 9.16
C SER A 147 3.72 -17.33 9.46
N ILE A 148 2.78 -17.78 8.62
CA ILE A 148 2.11 -19.08 8.79
C ILE A 148 3.13 -20.21 8.87
N ARG A 149 4.06 -20.25 7.91
CA ARG A 149 5.08 -21.30 7.80
C ARG A 149 6.10 -21.25 8.95
N THR A 150 6.34 -20.07 9.50
CA THR A 150 7.40 -19.82 10.49
C THR A 150 6.89 -20.03 11.90
N LEU A 151 5.72 -19.48 12.23
CA LEU A 151 5.16 -19.46 13.59
C LEU A 151 4.40 -20.75 13.94
N PHE A 152 3.76 -21.40 12.97
CA PHE A 152 2.94 -22.60 13.20
C PHE A 152 3.61 -23.89 12.70
N ARG A 153 4.96 -23.90 12.63
CA ARG A 153 5.71 -25.09 12.21
C ARG A 153 5.38 -26.27 13.13
N GLY A 154 4.93 -27.38 12.53
CA GLY A 154 4.51 -28.58 13.26
C GLY A 154 3.06 -28.57 13.75
N GLN A 155 2.30 -27.48 13.56
CA GLN A 155 0.89 -27.38 13.94
C GLN A 155 -0.01 -27.43 12.69
N ALA A 156 -0.20 -28.63 12.12
CA ALA A 156 -0.89 -28.82 10.83
C ALA A 156 -2.29 -28.17 10.78
N ASN A 157 -3.13 -28.43 11.78
CA ASN A 157 -4.50 -27.92 11.86
C ASN A 157 -4.52 -26.38 11.86
N ARG A 158 -3.64 -25.73 12.64
CA ARG A 158 -3.54 -24.27 12.69
C ARG A 158 -2.99 -23.68 11.40
N MET A 159 -2.01 -24.33 10.76
CA MET A 159 -1.51 -23.90 9.46
C MET A 159 -2.61 -23.92 8.41
N GLU A 160 -3.43 -24.96 8.39
CA GLU A 160 -4.56 -25.08 7.46
C GLU A 160 -5.63 -24.02 7.72
N GLU A 161 -5.97 -23.78 8.98
CA GLU A 161 -6.88 -22.70 9.37
C GLU A 161 -6.40 -21.32 8.88
N PHE A 162 -5.15 -20.95 9.17
CA PHE A 162 -4.60 -19.66 8.74
C PHE A 162 -4.40 -19.56 7.23
N ARG A 163 -4.11 -20.67 6.54
CA ARG A 163 -4.10 -20.70 5.06
C ARG A 163 -5.48 -20.48 4.49
N LYS A 164 -6.52 -21.10 5.06
CA LYS A 164 -7.91 -20.84 4.65
C LYS A 164 -8.24 -19.37 4.83
N ARG A 165 -7.93 -18.78 5.99
CA ARG A 165 -8.13 -17.33 6.23
C ARG A 165 -7.38 -16.45 5.23
N LEU A 166 -6.13 -16.76 4.92
CA LEU A 166 -5.36 -16.01 3.92
C LEU A 166 -5.98 -16.09 2.52
N ASN A 167 -6.44 -17.28 2.12
CA ASN A 167 -7.11 -17.46 0.84
C ASN A 167 -8.46 -16.72 0.77
N ASP A 168 -9.18 -16.65 1.88
CA ASP A 168 -10.42 -15.89 1.98
C ASP A 168 -10.16 -14.38 1.82
N LEU A 169 -9.12 -13.85 2.47
CA LEU A 169 -8.69 -12.46 2.29
C LEU A 169 -8.25 -12.16 0.86
N ARG A 170 -7.54 -13.09 0.19
CA ARG A 170 -7.16 -12.96 -1.23
C ARG A 170 -8.38 -12.94 -2.15
N PHE A 171 -9.41 -13.72 -1.81
CA PHE A 171 -10.67 -13.76 -2.55
C PHE A 171 -11.43 -12.43 -2.43
N GLU A 172 -11.52 -11.88 -1.21
CA GLU A 172 -12.12 -10.57 -0.92
C GLU A 172 -11.35 -9.43 -1.59
N LYS A 173 -10.00 -9.46 -1.54
CA LYS A 173 -9.13 -8.51 -2.26
C LYS A 173 -9.45 -8.47 -3.75
N GLY A 174 -9.83 -9.62 -4.33
CA GLY A 174 -10.26 -9.70 -5.73
C GLY A 174 -11.61 -9.06 -6.04
N GLY A 175 -12.26 -8.41 -5.08
CA GLY A 175 -13.59 -7.79 -5.22
C GLY A 175 -14.74 -8.77 -5.02
N ASN A 176 -14.48 -9.96 -4.48
CA ASN A 176 -15.50 -10.99 -4.24
C ASN A 176 -16.02 -10.94 -2.80
N LEU A 177 -17.16 -11.57 -2.53
CA LEU A 177 -17.80 -11.53 -1.21
C LEU A 177 -17.94 -12.93 -0.62
N ILE A 178 -17.60 -13.06 0.67
CA ILE A 178 -17.83 -14.27 1.46
C ILE A 178 -18.89 -13.95 2.52
N LEU A 179 -20.04 -14.59 2.44
CA LEU A 179 -21.08 -14.51 3.45
C LEU A 179 -21.04 -15.78 4.30
N ARG A 180 -20.84 -15.62 5.61
CA ARG A 180 -20.86 -16.72 6.58
C ARG A 180 -22.10 -16.57 7.45
N ALA A 181 -22.92 -17.62 7.51
CA ALA A 181 -24.14 -17.65 8.32
C ALA A 181 -24.14 -18.88 9.23
N GLY A 182 -24.58 -18.70 10.49
CA GLY A 182 -24.66 -19.76 11.50
C GLY A 182 -23.56 -19.70 12.57
N GLU A 183 -23.81 -20.35 13.71
CA GLU A 183 -22.88 -20.51 14.84
C GLU A 183 -22.45 -21.97 15.00
N GLY A 184 -21.20 -22.21 15.40
CA GLY A 184 -20.66 -23.55 15.65
C GLY A 184 -20.62 -24.43 14.40
N ASP A 185 -21.01 -25.70 14.53
CA ASP A 185 -20.96 -26.72 13.47
C ASP A 185 -21.95 -26.51 12.30
N LYS A 186 -22.83 -25.51 12.37
CA LYS A 186 -23.82 -25.20 11.31
C LYS A 186 -23.40 -24.01 10.44
N GLN A 187 -22.10 -23.73 10.35
CA GLN A 187 -21.59 -22.64 9.55
C GLN A 187 -21.80 -22.92 8.06
N ARG A 188 -22.68 -22.16 7.42
CA ARG A 188 -22.88 -22.14 5.97
C ARG A 188 -22.07 -21.00 5.39
N GLU A 189 -21.34 -21.30 4.31
CA GLU A 189 -20.48 -20.35 3.62
C GLU A 189 -20.99 -20.17 2.18
N LEU A 190 -21.34 -18.94 1.81
CA LEU A 190 -21.70 -18.56 0.46
C LEU A 190 -20.59 -17.66 -0.11
N ARG A 191 -19.98 -18.09 -1.22
CA ARG A 191 -18.97 -17.30 -1.94
C ARG A 191 -19.59 -16.73 -3.22
N ILE A 192 -19.65 -15.41 -3.32
CA ILE A 192 -20.19 -14.71 -4.48
C ILE A 192 -19.01 -14.11 -5.26
N VAL A 193 -18.89 -14.49 -6.53
CA VAL A 193 -17.83 -14.03 -7.43
C VAL A 193 -18.37 -12.88 -8.27
N PHE A 194 -17.84 -11.68 -8.09
CA PHE A 194 -18.19 -10.49 -8.88
C PHE A 194 -17.17 -10.24 -9.98
N VAL A 195 -15.90 -10.54 -9.71
CA VAL A 195 -14.80 -10.39 -10.65
C VAL A 195 -14.14 -11.77 -10.77
N ALA A 196 -14.11 -12.32 -11.98
CA ALA A 196 -13.42 -13.58 -12.22
C ALA A 196 -11.97 -13.46 -11.72
N PRO A 197 -11.46 -14.44 -10.95
CA PRO A 197 -10.11 -14.35 -10.42
C PRO A 197 -9.14 -14.14 -11.59
N LYS A 198 -8.21 -13.18 -11.45
CA LYS A 198 -6.99 -13.12 -12.28
C LYS A 198 -6.10 -14.33 -11.94
N SER A 199 -6.62 -15.53 -12.12
CA SER A 199 -5.90 -16.78 -11.88
C SER A 199 -5.00 -17.03 -13.09
N LYS A 200 -3.74 -16.58 -12.99
CA LYS A 200 -2.52 -17.28 -13.48
C LYS A 200 -1.21 -16.49 -13.38
N GLU A 201 -1.22 -15.17 -13.20
CA GLU A 201 0.04 -14.41 -13.16
C GLU A 201 0.82 -14.57 -11.85
N TYR A 202 0.13 -14.75 -10.72
CA TYR A 202 0.78 -14.88 -9.41
C TYR A 202 1.59 -16.17 -9.24
N GLU A 203 1.19 -17.28 -9.86
CA GLU A 203 1.94 -18.55 -9.81
C GLU A 203 3.13 -18.56 -10.79
N ALA A 204 3.00 -17.88 -11.92
CA ALA A 204 4.05 -17.79 -12.93
C ALA A 204 5.28 -17.04 -12.40
N ASP A 205 5.08 -15.90 -11.74
CA ASP A 205 6.21 -15.08 -11.27
C ASP A 205 6.96 -15.74 -10.08
N HIS A 206 6.25 -16.47 -9.24
CA HIS A 206 6.83 -17.20 -8.10
C HIS A 206 7.52 -18.52 -8.48
N SER A 207 7.10 -19.20 -9.55
CA SER A 207 7.81 -20.37 -10.08
C SER A 207 9.13 -19.96 -10.76
N VAL A 208 9.12 -18.86 -11.51
CA VAL A 208 10.31 -18.29 -12.16
C VAL A 208 11.35 -17.82 -11.14
N GLN A 209 10.93 -17.18 -10.04
CA GLN A 209 11.86 -16.78 -8.96
C GLN A 209 12.46 -17.99 -8.22
N ARG A 210 11.68 -19.03 -7.92
CA ARG A 210 12.18 -20.25 -7.26
C ARG A 210 13.17 -21.02 -8.14
N ASP A 211 12.94 -21.06 -9.45
CA ASP A 211 13.87 -21.70 -10.40
C ASP A 211 15.17 -20.91 -10.56
N ARG A 212 15.12 -19.56 -10.54
CA ARG A 212 16.33 -18.71 -10.53
C ARG A 212 17.16 -18.91 -9.27
N GLU A 213 16.53 -19.05 -8.10
CA GLU A 213 17.24 -19.34 -6.85
C GLU A 213 17.82 -20.76 -6.80
N ARG A 214 17.11 -21.76 -7.34
CA ARG A 214 17.62 -23.13 -7.47
C ARG A 214 18.86 -23.21 -8.35
N ARG A 215 18.83 -22.54 -9.52
CA ARG A 215 19.98 -22.47 -10.45
C ARG A 215 21.19 -21.74 -9.85
N ARG A 216 20.97 -20.68 -9.06
CA ARG A 216 22.06 -19.98 -8.34
C ARG A 216 22.70 -20.81 -7.23
N ARG A 217 21.96 -21.73 -6.61
CA ARG A 217 22.49 -22.66 -5.58
C ARG A 217 23.24 -23.85 -6.17
N THR A 218 22.88 -24.29 -7.38
CA THR A 218 23.60 -25.37 -8.09
C THR A 218 24.88 -24.86 -8.74
N ALA A 219 24.93 -23.61 -9.19
CA ALA A 219 26.14 -23.00 -9.77
C ALA A 219 27.21 -22.55 -8.74
N ARG A 220 26.99 -22.79 -7.44
CA ARG A 220 27.91 -22.44 -6.34
C ARG A 220 28.44 -23.66 -5.56
N ARG A 221 28.19 -24.87 -6.06
CA ARG A 221 28.83 -26.11 -5.64
C ARG A 221 29.72 -26.59 -6.78
#